data_AF-A0A7G8V3N3-F1
#
_entry.id   AF-A0A7G8V3N3-F1
#
_cell.length_a   1.000
_cell.length_b   1.000
_cell.length_c   1.000
_cell.angle_alpha   90.00
_cell.angle_beta   90.00
_cell.angle_gamma   90.00
#
_symmetry.space_group_name_H-M   'P 1'
#
loop_
_entity.id
_entity.type
_entity.pdbx_description
1 polymer ?
#
loop_
_entity_poly.entity_id
_entity_poly.type
_entity_poly.pdbx_seq_one_letter_code
_entity_poly.pdbx_strand_id
1 'polypeptide(L)'
;MSNLTLIKWGYKLLRTKEIKKAIDLFKVNTILYPKNSDVYDSLGEAYLANGDKKLAKENYLLSLKLNPNNTNAAKIIKTID
;
A
#
# COMPACT_ATOMS: atom_id res chain seq x y z
N MET A 1 7.13 -17.20 -0.83
CA MET A 1 5.92 -16.57 -0.24
C MET A 1 5.21 -15.77 -1.33
N SER A 2 3.89 -15.89 -1.47
CA SER A 2 3.13 -15.10 -2.45
C SER A 2 2.93 -13.66 -1.96
N ASN A 3 2.60 -12.75 -2.89
CA ASN A 3 2.19 -11.38 -2.53
C ASN A 3 1.01 -11.38 -1.54
N LEU A 4 0.04 -12.29 -1.70
CA LEU A 4 -1.12 -12.41 -0.82
C LEU A 4 -0.72 -12.75 0.63
N THR A 5 0.29 -13.60 0.82
CA THR A 5 0.80 -13.90 2.17
C THR A 5 1.41 -12.66 2.82
N LEU A 6 2.25 -11.92 2.08
CA LEU A 6 2.88 -10.70 2.56
C LEU A 6 1.83 -9.61 2.86
N ILE A 7 0.80 -9.49 2.02
CA ILE A 7 -0.33 -8.57 2.22
C ILE A 7 -1.06 -8.88 3.53
N LYS A 8 -1.46 -10.13 3.74
CA LYS A 8 -2.16 -10.56 4.98
C LYS A 8 -1.33 -10.27 6.23
N TRP A 9 -0.01 -10.45 6.17
CA TRP A 9 0.89 -10.16 7.28
C TRP A 9 1.08 -8.66 7.50
N GLY A 10 1.22 -7.87 6.44
CA GLY A 10 1.28 -6.41 6.53
C GLY A 10 0.03 -5.83 7.18
N TYR A 11 -1.15 -6.32 6.80
CA TYR A 11 -2.40 -5.93 7.47
C TYR A 11 -2.50 -6.38 8.92
N LYS A 12 -1.91 -7.54 9.28
CA LYS A 12 -1.82 -7.94 10.69
C LYS A 12 -0.99 -6.94 11.48
N LEU A 13 0.16 -6.51 10.95
CA LEU A 13 1.03 -5.51 11.58
C LEU A 13 0.32 -4.14 11.71
N LEU A 14 -0.44 -3.71 10.70
CA LEU A 14 -1.24 -2.49 10.79
C LEU A 14 -2.28 -2.58 11.92
N ARG A 15 -2.99 -3.71 12.04
CA ARG A 15 -3.97 -3.93 13.13
C ARG A 15 -3.33 -3.93 14.51
N THR A 16 -2.07 -4.38 14.64
CA THR A 16 -1.32 -4.35 15.90
C THR A 16 -0.57 -3.02 16.12
N LYS A 17 -0.84 -1.99 15.30
CA LYS A 17 -0.18 -0.67 15.33
C LYS A 17 1.33 -0.71 15.10
N GLU A 18 1.86 -1.80 14.56
CA GLU A 18 3.26 -1.94 14.16
C GLU A 18 3.50 -1.34 12.77
N ILE A 19 3.11 -0.06 12.61
CA ILE A 19 2.99 0.61 11.30
C ILE A 19 4.31 0.61 10.53
N LYS A 20 5.44 0.91 11.21
CA LYS A 20 6.77 0.92 10.57
C LYS A 20 7.14 -0.46 10.00
N LYS A 21 6.86 -1.54 10.73
CA LYS A 21 7.11 -2.91 10.25
C LYS A 21 6.21 -3.26 9.07
N ALA A 22 4.96 -2.80 9.09
CA ALA A 22 4.06 -2.99 7.95
C ALA A 22 4.60 -2.30 6.69
N ILE A 23 5.07 -1.05 6.81
CA ILE A 23 5.71 -0.31 5.71
C ILE A 23 6.92 -1.08 5.16
N ASP A 24 7.82 -1.53 6.02
CA ASP A 24 9.02 -2.26 5.57
C ASP A 24 8.64 -3.56 4.86
N LEU A 25 7.65 -4.30 5.37
CA LEU A 25 7.15 -5.52 4.73
C LEU A 25 6.51 -5.23 3.37
N PHE A 26 5.71 -4.17 3.26
CA PHE A 26 5.07 -3.78 2.00
C PHE A 26 6.10 -3.29 0.98
N LYS A 27 7.15 -2.57 1.39
CA LYS A 27 8.29 -2.23 0.50
C LYS A 27 8.99 -3.48 -0.05
N VAL A 28 9.19 -4.51 0.78
CA VAL A 28 9.72 -5.78 0.28
C VAL A 28 8.77 -6.38 -0.77
N ASN A 29 7.47 -6.28 -0.54
CA ASN A 29 6.47 -6.78 -1.48
C ASN A 29 6.50 -6.04 -2.84
N THR A 30 6.74 -4.71 -2.85
CA THR A 30 6.88 -3.94 -4.10
C THR A 30 8.15 -4.31 -4.88
N ILE A 31 9.21 -4.71 -4.19
CA ILE A 31 10.44 -5.22 -4.82
C ILE A 31 10.21 -6.60 -5.46
N LEU A 32 9.49 -7.48 -4.76
CA LEU A 32 9.23 -8.85 -5.24
C LEU A 32 8.17 -8.90 -6.36
N TYR A 33 7.20 -7.98 -6.34
CA TYR A 33 6.06 -7.97 -7.26
C TYR A 33 5.80 -6.57 -7.88
N PRO A 34 6.78 -5.99 -8.60
CA PRO A 34 6.73 -4.58 -9.03
C PRO A 34 5.65 -4.25 -10.08
N LYS A 35 4.99 -5.27 -10.65
CA LYS A 35 3.89 -5.09 -11.63
C LYS A 35 2.50 -5.32 -11.02
N ASN A 36 2.42 -5.65 -9.75
CA ASN A 36 1.15 -5.91 -9.08
C ASN A 36 0.62 -4.60 -8.47
N SER A 37 -0.61 -4.21 -8.80
CA SER A 37 -1.20 -2.96 -8.27
C SER A 37 -1.42 -2.99 -6.75
N ASP A 38 -1.74 -4.17 -6.22
CA ASP A 38 -2.19 -4.33 -4.83
C ASP A 38 -1.05 -4.09 -3.86
N VAL A 39 0.20 -4.39 -4.25
CA VAL A 39 1.36 -4.15 -3.38
C VAL A 39 1.63 -2.67 -3.17
N TYR A 40 1.31 -1.82 -4.16
CA TYR A 40 1.38 -0.36 -4.03
C TYR A 40 0.15 0.20 -3.30
N ASP A 41 -1.04 -0.39 -3.49
CA ASP A 41 -2.24 -0.02 -2.73
C ASP A 41 -2.00 -0.23 -1.22
N SER A 42 -1.54 -1.43 -0.84
CA SER A 42 -1.25 -1.75 0.56
C SER A 42 -0.10 -0.91 1.15
N LEU A 43 0.93 -0.58 0.35
CA LEU A 43 1.98 0.33 0.80
C LEU A 43 1.43 1.76 1.00
N GLY A 44 0.54 2.22 0.12
CA GLY A 44 -0.16 3.49 0.25
C GLY A 44 -1.01 3.56 1.52
N GLU A 45 -1.75 2.50 1.84
CA GLU A 45 -2.51 2.38 3.09
C GLU A 45 -1.61 2.43 4.33
N ALA A 46 -0.46 1.76 4.30
CA ALA A 46 0.48 1.78 5.41
C ALA A 46 1.12 3.15 5.63
N TYR A 47 1.47 3.87 4.55
CA TYR A 47 1.93 5.25 4.65
C TYR A 47 0.85 6.19 5.18
N LEU A 48 -0.40 6.01 4.74
CA LEU A 48 -1.53 6.80 5.23
C LEU A 48 -1.76 6.57 6.73
N ALA A 49 -1.68 5.31 7.18
CA ALA A 49 -1.75 4.96 8.59
C ALA A 49 -0.60 5.58 9.42
N ASN A 50 0.56 5.81 8.79
CA ASN A 50 1.70 6.50 9.40
C ASN A 50 1.57 8.05 9.38
N GLY A 51 0.51 8.59 8.76
CA GLY A 51 0.31 10.03 8.57
C GLY A 51 1.10 10.63 7.40
N ASP A 52 1.83 9.82 6.63
CA ASP A 52 2.60 10.29 5.48
C ASP A 52 1.72 10.34 4.23
N LYS A 53 0.86 11.38 4.16
CA LYS A 53 -0.08 11.58 3.06
C LYS A 53 0.61 11.70 1.70
N LYS A 54 1.83 12.26 1.65
CA LYS A 54 2.59 12.42 0.41
C LYS A 54 2.98 11.06 -0.16
N LEU A 55 3.65 10.22 0.65
CA LEU A 55 4.05 8.88 0.20
C LEU A 55 2.83 7.98 -0.04
N ALA A 56 1.75 8.15 0.73
CA ALA A 56 0.49 7.46 0.47
C ALA A 56 -0.03 7.79 -0.94
N LYS A 57 -0.16 9.08 -1.27
CA LYS A 57 -0.64 9.54 -2.59
C LYS A 57 0.21 9.02 -3.74
N GLU A 58 1.54 9.07 -3.61
CA GLU A 58 2.47 8.55 -4.62
C GLU A 58 2.24 7.06 -4.91
N ASN A 59 2.02 6.25 -3.87
CA ASN A 59 1.80 4.81 -4.04
C ASN A 59 0.40 4.47 -4.60
N TYR A 60 -0.65 5.19 -4.18
CA TYR A 60 -1.98 5.02 -4.78
C TYR A 60 -1.99 5.41 -6.27
N LEU A 61 -1.28 6.48 -6.66
CA LEU A 61 -1.13 6.86 -8.06
C LEU A 61 -0.42 5.78 -8.87
N LEU A 62 0.60 5.14 -8.31
CA LEU A 62 1.28 4.01 -8.95
C LEU A 62 0.37 2.78 -9.06
N SER A 63 -0.41 2.47 -8.02
CA SER A 63 -1.40 1.41 -8.06
C SER A 63 -2.43 1.62 -9.19
N LEU A 64 -2.96 2.84 -9.34
CA LEU A 64 -3.86 3.22 -10.44
C LEU A 64 -3.20 3.14 -11.81
N LYS A 65 -1.91 3.50 -11.92
CA LYS A 65 -1.18 3.37 -13.18
C LYS A 65 -1.07 1.91 -13.63
N LEU A 66 -0.90 0.98 -12.69
CA LEU A 66 -0.80 -0.46 -12.97
C LEU A 66 -2.17 -1.11 -13.14
N ASN A 67 -3.17 -0.65 -12.40
CA ASN A 67 -4.55 -1.10 -12.49
C ASN A 67 -5.50 0.12 -12.42
N PRO A 68 -5.90 0.65 -13.58
CA PRO A 68 -6.82 1.78 -13.67
C PRO A 68 -8.19 1.55 -13.01
N ASN A 69 -8.56 0.29 -12.75
CA ASN A 69 -9.81 -0.08 -12.11
C ASN A 69 -9.73 -0.13 -10.57
N ASN A 70 -8.59 0.24 -9.95
CA ASN A 70 -8.48 0.33 -8.50
C ASN A 70 -9.28 1.54 -7.97
N THR A 71 -10.57 1.33 -7.75
CA THR A 71 -11.50 2.36 -7.26
C THR A 71 -11.16 2.83 -5.83
N ASN A 72 -10.52 1.98 -5.01
CA ASN A 72 -10.04 2.34 -3.67
C ASN A 72 -8.99 3.44 -3.76
N ALA A 73 -7.92 3.21 -4.53
CA ALA A 73 -6.85 4.18 -4.73
C ALA A 73 -7.39 5.53 -5.25
N ALA A 74 -8.29 5.50 -6.24
CA ALA A 74 -8.92 6.70 -6.78
C ALA A 74 -9.74 7.47 -5.73
N LYS A 75 -10.45 6.75 -4.85
CA LYS A 75 -11.21 7.35 -3.76
C LYS A 75 -10.28 7.98 -2.73
N ILE A 76 -9.26 7.25 -2.28
CA ILE A 76 -8.35 7.74 -1.24
C ILE A 76 -7.60 9.00 -1.70
N ILE A 77 -7.10 9.03 -2.94
CA ILE A 77 -6.41 10.21 -3.50
C ILE A 77 -7.27 11.48 -3.39
N LYS A 78 -8.58 11.39 -3.63
CA LYS A 78 -9.51 12.53 -3.52
C LYS A 78 -9.75 12.98 -2.07
N THR A 79 -9.47 12.13 -1.09
CA THR A 79 -9.74 12.42 0.34
C THR A 79 -8.50 12.88 1.11
N ILE A 80 -7.31 12.66 0.57
CA ILE A 80 -6.04 13.01 1.23
C ILE A 80 -5.46 14.35 0.75
N ASP A 81 -6.11 15.00 -0.21
CA ASP A 81 -5.88 16.40 -0.58
C ASP A 81 -6.35 17.38 0.50
#